data_AF-A0AAV0XT58-F1
#
_entry.id   AF-A0AAV0XT58-F1
#
_cell.length_a   1.000
_cell.length_b   1.000
_cell.length_c   1.000
_cell.angle_alpha   90.00
_cell.angle_beta   90.00
_cell.angle_gamma   90.00
#
_symmetry.space_group_name_H-M   'P 1'
#
loop_
_entity.id
_entity.type
_entity.pdbx_description
1 polymer ?
#
loop_
_entity_poly.entity_id
_entity_poly.type
_entity_poly.pdbx_seq_one_letter_code
_entity_poly.pdbx_strand_id
1 'polypeptide(L)'
;MEHGTSRSFVVTHPDDIGQVKRVEFYWEYNMDVLQPRSICFFWCNDHLYVSSIGVTEAEDDGNRGKRGIQVDTKLCSLGPREYADIASRTSAVFIDKCEDQELLN
;
A
#
# COMPACT_ATOMS: atom_id res chain seq x y z
N MET A 1 5.60 -2.04 -10.26
CA MET A 1 4.27 -1.39 -10.20
C MET A 1 4.28 -0.19 -11.12
N GLU A 2 3.18 0.13 -11.77
CA GLU A 2 3.08 1.28 -12.67
C GLU A 2 2.54 2.48 -11.91
N HIS A 3 3.07 3.67 -12.19
CA HIS A 3 2.61 4.91 -11.58
C HIS A 3 1.11 5.13 -11.89
N GLY A 4 0.36 5.61 -10.90
CA GLY A 4 -1.07 5.89 -11.04
C GLY A 4 -1.97 4.65 -11.11
N THR A 5 -1.42 3.45 -10.90
CA THR A 5 -2.21 2.21 -10.87
C THR A 5 -2.47 1.73 -9.45
N SER A 6 -3.69 1.24 -9.22
CA SER A 6 -4.03 0.50 -8.00
C SER A 6 -3.75 -0.99 -8.22
N ARG A 7 -3.22 -1.64 -7.18
CA ARG A 7 -2.98 -3.09 -7.17
C ARG A 7 -3.66 -3.69 -5.95
N SER A 8 -4.38 -4.79 -6.15
CA SER A 8 -5.08 -5.51 -5.09
C SER A 8 -4.51 -6.91 -4.97
N PHE A 9 -4.42 -7.41 -3.74
CA PHE A 9 -4.05 -8.78 -3.41
C PHE A 9 -4.89 -9.23 -2.21
N VAL A 10 -4.97 -10.54 -2.01
CA VAL A 10 -5.72 -11.13 -0.90
C VAL A 10 -4.74 -11.60 0.16
N VAL A 11 -5.07 -11.32 1.42
CA VAL A 11 -4.33 -11.78 2.60
C VAL A 11 -5.31 -12.53 3.49
N THR A 12 -4.86 -13.63 4.09
CA THR A 12 -5.67 -14.45 4.99
C THR A 12 -4.99 -14.56 6.35
N HIS A 13 -5.75 -14.39 7.43
CA HIS A 13 -5.32 -14.68 8.81
C HIS A 13 -6.18 -15.82 9.35
N PRO A 14 -5.62 -16.81 10.09
CA PRO A 14 -6.40 -17.88 10.71
C PRO A 14 -7.42 -17.42 11.77
N ASP A 15 -7.34 -16.17 12.21
CA ASP A 15 -8.13 -15.62 13.30
C ASP A 15 -8.79 -14.33 12.82
N ASP A 16 -9.96 -14.02 13.38
CA ASP A 16 -10.63 -12.73 13.17
C ASP A 16 -9.86 -11.63 13.93
N ILE A 17 -9.20 -10.74 13.16
CA ILE A 17 -8.44 -9.60 13.68
C ILE A 17 -9.30 -8.33 13.81
N GLY A 18 -10.59 -8.42 13.47
CA GLY A 18 -11.52 -7.31 13.38
C GLY A 18 -11.10 -6.28 12.32
N GLN A 19 -11.64 -5.06 12.47
CA GLN A 19 -11.33 -3.96 11.55
C GLN A 19 -9.84 -3.59 11.59
N VAL A 20 -9.20 -3.59 10.41
CA VAL A 20 -7.78 -3.25 10.26
C VAL A 20 -7.55 -1.75 10.42
N LYS A 21 -6.89 -1.34 11.52
CA LYS A 21 -6.59 0.07 11.83
C LYS A 21 -5.19 0.53 11.46
N ARG A 22 -4.28 -0.41 11.19
CA ARG A 22 -2.87 -0.16 10.90
C ARG A 22 -2.34 -1.20 9.92
N VAL A 23 -1.65 -0.74 8.88
CA VAL A 23 -0.89 -1.59 7.96
C VAL A 23 0.56 -1.13 7.95
N GLU A 24 1.48 -2.07 8.13
CA GLU A 24 2.89 -1.87 7.83
C GLU A 24 3.19 -2.55 6.50
N PHE A 25 3.65 -1.77 5.54
CA PHE A 25 3.85 -2.21 4.16
C PHE A 25 5.35 -2.18 3.82
N TYR A 26 5.93 -3.36 3.64
CA TYR A 26 7.31 -3.56 3.20
C TYR A 26 7.38 -3.58 1.68
N TRP A 27 8.39 -2.91 1.12
CA TRP A 27 8.65 -2.89 -0.31
C TRP A 27 10.07 -3.35 -0.61
N GLU A 28 10.22 -4.18 -1.65
CA GLU A 28 11.53 -4.53 -2.19
C GLU A 28 11.50 -4.51 -3.70
N TYR A 29 12.42 -3.74 -4.27
CA TYR A 29 12.67 -3.71 -5.69
C TYR A 29 13.62 -4.85 -6.07
N ASN A 30 13.09 -5.92 -6.66
CA ASN A 30 13.88 -7.02 -7.20
C ASN A 30 14.49 -6.62 -8.56
N MET A 31 15.82 -6.45 -8.57
CA MET A 31 16.59 -6.14 -9.78
C MET A 31 17.02 -7.43 -10.48
N ASP A 32 16.80 -7.50 -11.79
CA ASP A 32 17.28 -8.61 -12.60
C ASP A 32 18.82 -8.63 -12.63
N VAL A 33 19.43 -9.82 -12.60
CA VAL A 33 20.89 -10.01 -12.48
C VAL A 33 21.64 -9.39 -13.67
N LEU A 34 20.96 -9.26 -14.82
CA LEU A 34 21.50 -8.65 -16.03
C LEU A 34 21.53 -7.11 -16.00
N GLN A 35 20.91 -6.46 -15.01
CA GLN A 35 20.91 -5.02 -14.82
C GLN A 35 21.35 -4.66 -13.40
N PRO A 36 22.66 -4.80 -13.08
CA PRO A 36 23.15 -4.49 -11.74
C PRO A 36 22.93 -3.00 -11.39
N ARG A 37 22.67 -2.73 -10.09
CA ARG A 37 22.54 -1.37 -9.52
C ARG A 37 23.71 -0.44 -9.91
N SER A 38 24.88 -0.99 -10.24
CA SER A 38 26.06 -0.25 -10.69
C SER A 38 25.97 0.36 -12.09
N ILE A 39 25.03 -0.06 -12.95
CA ILE A 39 24.77 0.59 -14.25
C ILE A 39 23.81 1.78 -14.09
N CYS A 40 22.99 1.75 -13.03
CA CYS A 40 22.05 2.81 -12.69
C CYS A 40 22.70 3.84 -11.77
N PHE A 41 23.62 4.65 -12.30
CA PHE A 41 24.29 5.68 -11.50
C PHE A 41 23.34 6.77 -10.97
N PHE A 42 22.17 7.01 -11.60
CA PHE A 42 21.15 7.97 -11.12
C PHE A 42 19.70 7.73 -11.62
N TRP A 43 19.42 6.68 -12.40
CA TRP A 43 18.16 6.57 -13.16
C TRP A 43 17.20 5.46 -12.72
N CYS A 44 17.62 4.60 -11.80
CA CYS A 44 16.71 3.61 -11.21
C CYS A 44 16.01 4.28 -10.04
N ASN A 45 14.73 4.62 -10.21
CA ASN A 45 13.88 4.97 -9.09
C ASN A 45 13.46 3.65 -8.41
N ASP A 46 14.15 3.30 -7.32
CA ASP A 46 13.82 2.12 -6.51
C ASP A 46 12.89 2.43 -5.34
N HIS A 47 12.34 3.65 -5.30
CA HIS A 47 11.31 4.07 -4.38
C HIS A 47 9.92 3.72 -4.92
N LEU A 48 9.02 3.40 -3.99
CA LEU A 48 7.60 3.22 -4.26
C LEU A 48 6.82 4.31 -3.52
N TYR A 49 5.97 5.02 -4.26
CA TYR A 49 5.13 6.08 -3.71
C TYR A 49 3.68 5.58 -3.57
N VAL A 50 3.18 5.54 -2.34
CA VAL A 50 1.85 4.98 -2.03
C VAL A 50 1.02 6.01 -1.29
N SER A 51 -0.11 6.42 -1.87
CA SER A 51 -1.00 7.41 -1.26
C SER A 51 -1.85 6.84 -0.13
N SER A 52 -2.41 5.64 -0.32
CA SER A 52 -3.27 5.00 0.68
C SER A 52 -3.36 3.49 0.45
N ILE A 53 -3.76 2.77 1.50
CA ILE A 53 -4.05 1.34 1.44
C ILE A 53 -5.53 1.15 1.78
N GLY A 54 -6.29 0.58 0.83
CA GLY A 54 -7.65 0.15 1.06
C GLY A 54 -7.69 -1.29 1.54
N VAL A 55 -8.42 -1.55 2.63
CA VAL A 55 -8.68 -2.89 3.15
C VAL A 55 -10.17 -3.18 3.03
N THR A 56 -10.49 -4.35 2.47
CA THR A 56 -11.83 -4.90 2.38
C THR A 56 -11.83 -6.27 3.03
N GLU A 57 -12.76 -6.50 3.94
CA GLU A 57 -13.01 -7.82 4.49
C GLU A 57 -13.70 -8.69 3.45
N ALA A 58 -13.16 -9.88 3.22
CA ALA A 58 -13.78 -10.83 2.32
C ALA A 58 -14.92 -11.54 3.06
N GLU A 59 -16.17 -11.11 2.84
CA GLU A 59 -17.32 -11.87 3.30
C GLU A 59 -17.43 -13.18 2.51
N ASP A 60 -17.70 -14.29 3.20
CA ASP A 60 -17.90 -15.62 2.62
C ASP A 60 -19.27 -15.76 1.92
N ASP A 61 -19.76 -14.66 1.35
CA ASP A 61 -21.11 -14.58 0.81
C ASP A 61 -21.10 -15.26 -0.56
N GLY A 62 -21.73 -16.45 -0.61
CA GLY A 62 -21.82 -17.35 -1.77
C GLY A 62 -22.55 -16.78 -2.99
N ASN A 63 -22.65 -15.45 -3.11
CA ASN A 63 -23.30 -14.76 -4.19
C ASN A 63 -22.26 -14.13 -5.11
N ARG A 64 -21.95 -14.85 -6.20
CA ARG A 64 -21.21 -14.42 -7.39
C ARG A 64 -21.86 -13.21 -8.10
N GLY A 65 -21.98 -12.09 -7.41
CA GLY A 65 -22.51 -10.84 -7.94
C GLY A 65 -21.38 -9.83 -8.07
N LYS A 66 -20.99 -9.51 -9.30
CA LYS A 66 -20.17 -8.35 -9.65
C LYS A 66 -20.61 -7.11 -8.84
N ARG A 67 -19.91 -6.80 -7.77
CA ARG A 67 -20.01 -5.53 -7.06
C ARG A 67 -18.59 -5.01 -6.96
N GLY A 68 -18.39 -3.74 -7.32
CA GLY A 68 -17.08 -3.11 -7.20
C GLY A 68 -16.55 -3.32 -5.79
N ILE A 69 -15.23 -3.48 -5.65
CA ILE A 69 -14.56 -3.62 -4.34
C ILE A 69 -14.94 -2.38 -3.52
N GLN A 70 -15.87 -2.54 -2.58
CA GLN A 70 -16.16 -1.53 -1.57
C GLN A 70 -15.01 -1.60 -0.58
N VAL A 71 -14.29 -0.49 -0.43
CA VAL A 71 -13.17 -0.40 0.51
C VAL A 71 -13.76 -0.11 1.88
N ASP A 72 -13.62 -1.05 2.81
CA ASP A 72 -14.20 -0.93 4.16
C ASP A 72 -13.38 0.03 5.02
N THR A 73 -12.08 0.06 4.83
CA THR A 73 -11.18 0.95 5.57
C THR A 73 -10.09 1.50 4.65
N LYS A 74 -9.91 2.82 4.67
CA LYS A 74 -8.85 3.53 3.93
C LYS A 74 -7.80 4.00 4.92
N LEU A 75 -6.59 3.46 4.82
CA LEU A 75 -5.45 3.79 5.67
C LEU A 75 -4.54 4.77 4.93
N CYS A 76 -4.18 5.87 5.58
CA CYS A 76 -3.38 6.96 5.01
C CYS A 76 -1.93 6.94 5.53
N SER A 77 -1.01 7.44 4.70
CA SER A 77 0.41 7.55 5.04
C SER A 77 0.63 8.51 6.21
N LEU A 78 1.56 8.18 7.10
CA LEU A 78 1.99 9.09 8.16
C LEU A 78 2.91 10.19 7.61
N GLY A 79 2.56 11.45 7.84
CA GLY A 79 3.42 12.60 7.58
C GLY A 79 2.74 13.75 6.82
N PRO A 80 3.50 14.80 6.50
CA PRO A 80 2.98 16.00 5.83
C PRO A 80 2.70 15.81 4.33
N ARG A 81 3.13 14.68 3.76
CA ARG A 81 2.91 14.36 2.35
C ARG A 81 1.65 13.51 2.20
N GLU A 82 0.96 13.67 1.08
CA GLU A 82 -0.21 12.86 0.70
C GLU A 82 0.16 11.42 0.26
N TYR A 83 1.43 11.05 0.38
CA TYR A 83 1.95 9.72 0.06
C TYR A 83 3.13 9.34 0.94
N ALA A 84 3.27 8.03 1.17
CA ALA A 84 4.49 7.44 1.70
C ALA A 84 5.53 7.29 0.59
N ASP A 85 6.76 7.69 0.88
CA ASP A 85 7.94 7.48 0.04
C ASP A 85 8.75 6.30 0.60
N ILE A 86 8.68 5.15 -0.07
CA ILE A 86 9.17 3.87 0.45
C ILE A 86 10.37 3.40 -0.37
N ALA A 87 11.57 3.55 0.18
CA ALA A 87 12.79 3.03 -0.44
C ALA A 87 12.80 1.50 -0.50
N SER A 88 13.58 0.93 -1.44
CA SER A 88 13.73 -0.52 -1.53
C SER A 88 14.31 -1.11 -0.24
N ARG A 89 13.67 -2.17 0.26
CA ARG A 89 13.94 -2.88 1.52
C ARG A 89 13.61 -2.08 2.79
N THR A 90 12.68 -1.14 2.70
CA THR A 90 12.11 -0.44 3.86
C THR A 90 10.60 -0.64 3.96
N SER A 91 10.02 -0.20 5.07
CA SER A 91 8.59 -0.25 5.34
C SER A 91 8.02 1.14 5.57
N ALA A 92 6.74 1.31 5.26
CA ALA A 92 5.96 2.47 5.70
C ALA A 92 4.71 2.02 6.47
N VAL A 93 4.25 2.88 7.39
CA VAL A 93 3.08 2.63 8.21
C VAL A 93 1.92 3.50 7.75
N PHE A 94 0.77 2.86 7.58
CA PHE A 94 -0.50 3.49 7.22
C PHE A 94 -1.50 3.27 8.36
N ILE A 95 -2.25 4.31 8.71
CA ILE A 95 -3.23 4.27 9.81
C ILE A 95 -4.58 4.85 9.40
N ASP A 96 -5.62 4.47 10.13
CA ASP A 96 -6.99 4.93 9.98
C ASP A 96 -7.20 6.34 10.57
N LYS A 97 -6.44 7.32 10.06
CA LYS A 97 -6.49 8.75 10.44
C LYS A 97 -6.17 9.65 9.25
N CYS A 98 -6.99 9.56 8.21
CA CYS A 98 -6.83 10.41 7.03
C CYS A 98 -7.18 11.90 7.28
N GLU A 99 -7.93 12.20 8.34
CA GLU A 99 -8.47 13.55 8.63
C GLU A 99 -7.47 14.51 9.32
N ASP A 100 -6.38 13.99 9.91
CA ASP A 100 -5.36 14.83 10.56
C ASP A 100 -4.44 15.57 9.55
N GLN A 101 -4.59 15.31 8.24
CA GLN A 101 -3.81 15.94 7.17
C GLN A 101 -4.42 17.25 6.63
N GLU A 102 -5.72 17.53 6.85
CA GLU A 102 -6.37 18.77 6.38
C GLU A 102 -6.14 19.98 7.29
N LEU A 103 -5.68 19.79 8.54
CA LEU A 103 -5.51 20.87 9.52
C LEU A 103 -4.12 21.53 9.51
N LEU A 104 -3.25 21.17 8.57
CA LEU A 104 -1.88 21.68 8.46
C LEU A 104 -1.59 22.41 7.13
N ASN A 105 -2.60 22.67 6.30
CA ASN A 105 -2.49 23.46 5.07
C ASN A 105 -3.18 24.81 5.18
#